data_AF-A0A536V5V7-F1
#
_entry.id   AF-A0A536V5V7-F1
#
_cell.length_a   1.000
_cell.length_b   1.000
_cell.length_c   1.000
_cell.angle_alpha   90.00
_cell.angle_beta   90.00
_cell.angle_gamma   90.00
#
_symmetry.space_group_name_H-M   'P 1'
#
loop_
_entity.id
_entity.type
_entity.pdbx_description
1 polymer ?
#
loop_
_entity_poly.entity_id
_entity_poly.type
_entity_poly.pdbx_seq_one_letter_code
_entity_poly.pdbx_strand_id
1 'polypeptide(L)'
;MLKLSVLGWSVMATFAVIGCASVDVRGVGTGTTQASYELRGKTMTQLEVEAQRLCPRGHEVQHRWQRYSRPETEDGKVATWWNRAVKFVNPPPDDDAQLTVLCKA
;
A
#
# COMPACT_ATOMS: atom_id res chain seq x y z
N MET A 1 44.05 20.12 29.38
CA MET A 1 43.20 21.31 29.62
C MET A 1 42.58 21.71 28.28
N LEU A 2 41.24 21.80 28.22
CA LEU A 2 40.33 22.56 27.33
C LEU A 2 40.87 23.06 25.96
N LYS A 3 40.20 23.01 24.81
CA LYS A 3 38.76 22.97 24.44
C LYS A 3 38.69 23.01 22.89
N LEU A 4 37.55 22.58 22.31
CA LEU A 4 36.96 23.03 21.01
C LEU A 4 37.68 22.55 19.72
N SER A 5 37.03 22.01 18.69
CA SER A 5 35.65 22.16 18.23
C SER A 5 35.20 20.91 17.48
N VAL A 6 34.02 20.43 17.87
CA VAL A 6 33.26 19.40 17.19
C VAL A 6 32.86 19.95 15.82
N LEU A 7 33.56 19.55 14.76
CA LEU A 7 33.12 19.77 13.38
C LEU A 7 31.87 18.91 13.20
N GLY A 8 30.73 19.56 13.40
CA GLY A 8 29.40 19.00 13.20
C GLY A 8 29.26 18.55 11.76
N TRP A 9 29.44 17.25 11.54
CA TRP A 9 28.83 16.60 10.40
C TRP A 9 27.34 16.52 10.68
N SER A 10 26.61 17.53 10.18
CA SER A 10 25.19 17.43 9.90
C SER A 10 24.98 16.25 8.95
N VAL A 11 24.73 15.07 9.51
CA VAL A 11 24.09 13.99 8.76
C VAL A 11 22.68 14.48 8.50
N MET A 12 22.51 15.08 7.33
CA MET A 12 21.24 15.48 6.77
C MET A 12 20.42 14.20 6.63
N ALA A 13 19.62 13.90 7.66
CA ALA A 13 18.63 12.84 7.63
C ALA A 13 17.56 13.27 6.63
N THR A 14 17.80 12.97 5.36
CA THR A 14 16.78 13.03 4.32
C THR A 14 15.72 12.01 4.69
N PHE A 15 14.74 12.43 5.50
CA PHE A 15 13.45 11.76 5.57
C PHE A 15 12.86 11.88 4.16
N ALA A 16 13.22 10.95 3.30
CA ALA A 16 12.48 10.68 2.09
C ALA A 16 11.06 10.35 2.56
N VAL A 17 10.16 11.32 2.40
CA VAL A 17 8.73 11.10 2.50
C VAL A 17 8.41 10.19 1.31
N ILE A 18 8.64 8.90 1.49
CA ILE A 18 8.19 7.88 0.55
C ILE A 18 6.69 8.06 0.51
N GLY A 19 6.20 8.53 -0.63
CA GLY A 19 4.86 9.06 -0.80
C GLY A 19 3.80 8.13 -0.24
N CYS A 20 2.72 8.73 0.28
CA CYS A 20 1.54 8.09 0.80
C CYS A 20 0.93 7.11 -0.21
N ALA A 21 1.44 5.89 -0.28
CA ALA A 21 0.61 4.73 -0.54
C ALA A 21 -0.20 4.57 0.75
N SER A 22 -1.36 5.22 0.82
CA SER A 22 -2.29 5.10 1.94
C SER A 22 -2.87 3.69 1.92
N VAL A 23 -2.13 2.74 2.49
CA VAL A 23 -2.67 1.41 2.80
C VAL A 23 -3.55 1.59 4.04
N ASP A 24 -4.84 1.37 3.90
CA ASP A 24 -5.77 1.35 5.03
C ASP A 24 -5.62 -0.01 5.73
N VAL A 25 -5.25 0.01 7.01
CA VAL A 25 -5.05 -1.18 7.83
C VAL A 25 -6.14 -1.24 8.89
N ARG A 26 -7.00 -2.25 8.82
CA ARG A 26 -8.07 -2.49 9.79
C ARG A 26 -7.85 -3.81 10.52
N GLY A 27 -7.83 -3.77 11.85
CA GLY A 27 -7.85 -4.99 12.65
C GLY A 27 -9.22 -5.66 12.57
N VAL A 28 -9.29 -6.89 12.06
CA VAL A 28 -10.56 -7.62 11.84
C VAL A 28 -10.98 -8.44 13.06
N GLY A 29 -10.08 -8.60 14.03
CA GLY A 29 -10.36 -9.18 15.34
C GLY A 29 -9.14 -9.87 15.93
N THR A 30 -9.02 -9.80 17.26
CA THR A 30 -8.04 -10.52 18.10
C THR A 30 -8.66 -11.74 18.78
N GLY A 31 -9.77 -12.26 18.25
CA GLY A 31 -10.59 -13.31 18.88
C GLY A 31 -9.98 -14.72 18.79
N THR A 32 -8.99 -14.91 17.93
CA THR A 32 -8.12 -16.08 17.89
C THR A 32 -6.77 -15.70 18.51
N THR A 33 -5.95 -16.66 18.93
CA THR A 33 -4.59 -16.44 19.45
C THR A 33 -3.64 -15.72 18.47
N GLN A 34 -4.12 -15.38 17.27
CA GLN A 34 -3.37 -14.82 16.16
C GLN A 34 -4.01 -13.49 15.72
N ALA A 35 -3.19 -12.45 15.54
CA ALA A 35 -3.66 -11.14 15.09
C ALA A 35 -4.11 -11.21 13.62
N SER A 36 -5.28 -10.65 13.31
CA SER A 36 -5.80 -10.56 11.93
C SER A 36 -5.92 -9.12 11.45
N TYR A 37 -5.49 -8.88 10.21
CA TYR A 37 -5.49 -7.56 9.58
C TYR A 37 -6.12 -7.62 8.20
N GLU A 38 -6.98 -6.65 7.91
CA GLU A 38 -7.48 -6.35 6.58
C GLU A 38 -6.75 -5.12 6.06
N LEU A 39 -6.17 -5.25 4.88
CA LEU A 39 -5.34 -4.26 4.21
C LEU A 39 -6.05 -3.86 2.92
N ARG A 40 -6.20 -2.56 2.68
CA ARG A 40 -6.77 -2.01 1.44
C ARG A 40 -5.84 -0.96 0.85
N GLY A 41 -5.76 -0.90 -0.47
CA GLY A 41 -4.92 0.07 -1.15
C GLY A 41 -4.89 -0.12 -2.65
N LYS A 42 -3.89 0.45 -3.32
CA LYS A 42 -3.86 0.55 -4.80
C LYS A 42 -3.31 -0.69 -5.50
N THR A 43 -2.40 -1.43 -4.88
CA THR A 43 -1.72 -2.55 -5.53
C THR A 43 -1.51 -3.70 -4.56
N MET A 44 -1.60 -4.94 -5.05
CA MET A 44 -1.36 -6.12 -4.22
C MET A 44 0.06 -6.15 -3.64
N THR A 45 1.06 -5.69 -4.40
CA THR A 45 2.45 -5.62 -3.93
C THR A 45 2.62 -4.71 -2.71
N GLN A 46 1.92 -3.56 -2.67
CA GLN A 46 1.94 -2.69 -1.48
C GLN A 46 1.31 -3.38 -0.28
N LEU A 47 0.19 -4.08 -0.47
CA LEU A 47 -0.47 -4.81 0.61
C LEU A 47 0.40 -5.97 1.13
N GLU A 48 1.11 -6.68 0.26
CA GLU A 48 2.01 -7.77 0.66
C GLU A 48 3.22 -7.25 1.47
N VAL A 49 3.79 -6.09 1.08
CA VAL A 49 4.86 -5.44 1.85
C VAL A 49 4.36 -5.02 3.23
N GLU A 50 3.17 -4.41 3.31
CA GLU A 50 2.60 -3.99 4.60
C GLU A 50 2.22 -5.21 5.47
N ALA A 51 1.71 -6.28 4.87
CA ALA A 51 1.45 -7.54 5.57
C ALA A 51 2.74 -8.15 6.16
N GLN A 52 3.86 -8.09 5.44
CA GLN A 52 5.16 -8.55 5.96
C GLN A 52 5.66 -7.67 7.10
N ARG A 53 5.44 -6.35 7.01
CA ARG A 53 5.77 -5.40 8.08
C ARG A 53 4.96 -5.66 9.35
N LEU A 54 3.66 -5.94 9.21
CA LEU A 54 2.76 -6.23 10.34
C LEU A 54 3.01 -7.62 10.95
N CYS A 55 3.34 -8.61 10.12
CA CYS A 55 3.57 -9.99 10.54
C CYS A 55 5.01 -10.45 10.22
N PRO A 56 6.03 -10.02 10.98
CA PRO A 56 7.45 -10.32 10.67
C PRO A 56 7.81 -11.81 10.78
N ARG A 57 7.01 -12.60 11.50
CA ARG A 57 7.19 -14.06 11.66
C ARG A 57 6.45 -14.87 10.59
N GLY A 58 5.91 -14.17 9.58
CA GLY A 58 5.09 -14.72 8.52
C GLY A 58 3.60 -14.54 8.78
N HIS A 59 2.83 -14.61 7.70
CA HIS A 59 1.38 -14.51 7.71
C HIS A 59 0.76 -15.56 6.81
N GLU A 60 -0.53 -15.81 7.01
CA GLU A 60 -1.37 -16.61 6.16
C GLU A 60 -2.41 -15.70 5.49
N VAL A 61 -2.58 -15.85 4.18
CA VAL A 61 -3.53 -15.04 3.40
C VAL A 61 -4.90 -15.71 3.48
N GLN A 62 -5.86 -15.03 4.10
CA GLN A 62 -7.23 -15.51 4.26
C GLN A 62 -8.10 -15.10 3.07
N HIS A 63 -7.92 -13.87 2.58
CA HIS A 63 -8.66 -13.35 1.44
C HIS A 63 -7.77 -12.43 0.61
N ARG A 64 -7.86 -12.54 -0.71
CA ARG A 64 -7.10 -11.73 -1.66
C ARG A 64 -8.02 -11.29 -2.78
N TRP A 65 -8.13 -9.99 -2.99
CA TRP A 65 -8.90 -9.43 -4.08
C TRP A 65 -8.15 -8.25 -4.70
N GLN A 66 -8.19 -8.15 -6.02
CA GLN A 66 -7.69 -6.98 -6.74
C GLN A 66 -8.56 -6.73 -7.96
N ARG A 67 -8.82 -5.47 -8.25
CA ARG A 67 -9.52 -5.05 -9.45
C ARG A 67 -8.56 -5.16 -10.64
N TYR A 68 -8.83 -6.13 -11.52
CA TYR A 68 -8.12 -6.23 -12.79
C TYR A 68 -8.74 -5.28 -13.81
N SER A 69 -8.19 -4.08 -13.96
CA SER A 69 -8.50 -3.24 -15.12
C SER A 69 -7.78 -3.84 -16.33
N ARG A 70 -8.51 -4.59 -17.16
CA ARG A 70 -7.98 -5.02 -18.46
C ARG A 70 -7.60 -3.76 -19.24
N PRO A 71 -6.34 -3.60 -19.70
CA PRO A 71 -6.06 -2.55 -20.67
C PRO A 71 -6.88 -2.90 -21.92
N GLU A 72 -7.85 -2.06 -22.28
CA GLU A 72 -8.50 -2.12 -23.57
C GLU A 72 -7.40 -1.98 -24.63
N THR A 73 -7.00 -3.13 -25.17
CA THR A 73 -6.13 -3.23 -26.32
C THR A 73 -6.92 -2.77 -27.54
N GLU A 74 -6.40 -1.75 -28.21
CA GLU A 74 -6.84 -1.23 -29.51
C GLU A 74 -8.12 -0.39 -29.55
N ASP A 75 -8.13 0.67 -28.74
CA ASP A 75 -9.13 1.72 -28.87
C ASP A 75 -8.54 2.95 -29.58
N GLY A 76 -9.11 3.28 -30.76
CA GLY A 76 -8.73 4.46 -31.53
C GLY A 76 -8.76 5.75 -30.71
N LYS A 77 -8.12 6.83 -31.21
CA LYS A 77 -7.95 8.11 -30.49
C LYS A 77 -9.22 8.65 -29.81
N VAL A 78 -10.39 8.38 -30.39
CA VAL A 78 -11.70 8.77 -29.84
C VAL A 78 -12.08 7.99 -28.58
N ALA A 79 -11.89 6.68 -28.57
CA ALA A 79 -12.19 5.84 -27.42
C ALA A 79 -11.21 6.11 -26.25
N THR A 80 -9.93 6.39 -26.55
CA THR A 80 -8.99 6.88 -25.53
C THR A 80 -9.45 8.21 -24.90
N TRP A 81 -9.94 9.16 -25.71
CA TRP A 81 -10.47 10.42 -25.20
C TRP A 81 -11.74 10.22 -24.36
N TRP A 82 -12.67 9.38 -24.83
CA TRP A 82 -13.89 9.06 -24.10
C TRP A 82 -13.62 8.36 -22.77
N ASN A 83 -12.74 7.36 -22.75
CA ASN A 83 -12.31 6.69 -21.54
C ASN A 83 -11.66 7.66 -20.53
N ARG A 84 -10.96 8.69 -21.01
CA ARG A 84 -10.42 9.75 -20.15
C ARG A 84 -11.51 10.65 -19.57
N ALA A 85 -12.51 11.03 -20.37
CA ALA A 85 -13.64 11.83 -19.91
C ALA A 85 -14.48 11.07 -18.86
N VAL A 86 -14.76 9.78 -19.10
CA VAL A 86 -15.50 8.93 -18.16
C VAL A 86 -14.77 8.78 -16.83
N LYS A 87 -13.43 8.61 -16.84
CA LYS A 87 -12.62 8.56 -15.61
C LYS A 87 -12.63 9.85 -14.81
N PHE A 88 -12.80 11.01 -15.46
CA PHE A 88 -12.89 12.29 -14.76
C PHE A 88 -14.26 12.47 -14.08
N VAL A 89 -15.32 11.97 -14.71
CA VAL A 89 -16.69 12.05 -14.17
C VAL A 89 -16.93 11.00 -13.09
N ASN A 90 -16.40 9.78 -13.27
CA ASN A 90 -16.49 8.68 -12.32
C ASN A 90 -15.06 8.19 -12.01
N PRO A 91 -14.35 8.85 -11.08
CA PRO A 91 -13.06 8.34 -10.63
C PRO A 91 -13.28 6.95 -10.02
N PRO A 92 -12.44 5.95 -10.37
CA PRO A 92 -12.51 4.67 -9.70
C PRO A 92 -12.24 4.86 -8.20
N PRO A 93 -12.88 4.05 -7.33
CA PRO A 93 -12.53 4.03 -5.91
C PRO A 93 -11.02 3.80 -5.75
N ASP A 94 -10.40 4.51 -4.80
CA ASP A 94 -8.94 4.48 -4.57
C ASP A 94 -8.40 3.11 -4.11
N ASP A 95 -9.28 2.18 -3.72
CA ASP A 95 -8.95 0.82 -3.27
C ASP A 95 -9.09 -0.20 -4.41
N ASP A 96 -8.04 -0.32 -5.22
CA ASP A 96 -7.97 -1.30 -6.31
C ASP A 96 -7.51 -2.69 -5.82
N ALA A 97 -7.09 -2.84 -4.56
CA ALA A 97 -6.62 -4.08 -3.96
C ALA A 97 -7.06 -4.20 -2.50
N GLN A 98 -7.34 -5.45 -2.08
CA GLN A 98 -7.68 -5.83 -0.72
C GLN A 98 -6.99 -7.15 -0.36
N LEU A 99 -6.44 -7.23 0.86
CA LEU A 99 -5.74 -8.38 1.38
C LEU A 99 -6.09 -8.58 2.87
N THR A 100 -6.59 -9.75 3.23
CA THR A 100 -6.83 -10.13 4.63
C THR A 100 -5.81 -11.17 5.04
N VAL A 101 -5.07 -10.90 6.12
CA VAL A 101 -4.00 -11.75 6.62
C VAL A 101 -4.20 -12.11 8.08
N LEU A 102 -3.72 -13.30 8.44
CA LEU A 102 -3.59 -13.78 9.81
C LEU A 102 -2.09 -13.90 10.13
N CYS A 103 -1.61 -13.17 11.14
CA CYS A 103 -0.22 -13.27 11.56
C CYS A 103 0.03 -14.61 12.27
N LYS A 104 1.18 -15.22 11.99
CA LYS A 104 1.63 -16.41 12.72
C LYS A 104 2.08 -16.02 14.13
N ALA A 105 1.64 -16.82 15.10
CA ALA A 105 1.92 -16.67 16.53
C ALA A 105 3.28 -17.24 16.90
#